data_AF-A0A921NH34-F1
#
_entry.id   AF-A0A921NH34-F1
#
_cell.length_a   1.000
_cell.length_b   1.000
_cell.length_c   1.000
_cell.angle_alpha   90.00
_cell.angle_beta   90.00
_cell.angle_gamma   90.00
#
_symmetry.space_group_name_H-M   'P 1'
#
loop_
_entity.id
_entity.type
_entity.pdbx_description
1 polymer ?
#
loop_
_entity_poly.entity_id
_entity_poly.type
_entity_poly.pdbx_seq_one_letter_code
_entity_poly.pdbx_strand_id
1 'polypeptide(L)' 'MSQKNSKEPLTFTARLVNSHHGFQDFDIDGHPVVRRACVPNSIKKGEHFNVYHGESSKSGAVWTGTLGDSLRKFALI' A
#
# COMPACT_ATOMS: atom_id res chain seq x y z
N MET A 1 -14.98 -12.51 28.45
CA MET A 1 -15.22 -12.49 26.99
C MET A 1 -13.89 -12.25 26.31
N SER A 2 -13.25 -13.29 25.78
CA SER A 2 -11.95 -13.17 25.11
C SER A 2 -12.12 -12.44 23.79
N GLN A 3 -11.50 -11.27 23.66
CA GLN A 3 -11.35 -10.58 22.38
C GLN A 3 -10.61 -11.52 21.43
N LYS A 4 -11.32 -12.09 20.46
CA LYS A 4 -10.70 -12.76 19.31
C LYS A 4 -10.03 -11.66 18.49
N ASN A 5 -8.76 -11.40 18.78
CA ASN A 5 -7.89 -10.58 17.94
C ASN A 5 -7.56 -11.41 16.69
N SER A 6 -8.51 -11.52 15.78
CA SER A 6 -8.34 -12.18 14.49
C SER A 6 -7.47 -11.28 13.60
N LYS A 7 -6.15 -11.26 13.86
CA LYS A 7 -5.17 -10.74 12.91
C LYS A 7 -5.03 -11.75 11.76
N GLU A 8 -6.10 -11.99 11.03
CA GLU A 8 -5.94 -12.60 9.72
C GLU A 8 -5.03 -11.67 8.91
N PRO A 9 -3.95 -12.20 8.30
CA PRO A 9 -3.07 -11.35 7.52
C PRO A 9 -3.90 -10.70 6.42
N LEU A 10 -3.85 -9.36 6.36
CA LEU A 10 -4.45 -8.60 5.26
C LEU A 10 -3.91 -9.19 3.96
N THR A 11 -4.83 -9.85 3.24
CA THR A 11 -4.56 -10.50 1.96
C THR A 11 -5.07 -9.57 0.88
N PHE A 12 -4.16 -9.09 0.06
CA PHE A 12 -4.45 -8.27 -1.09
C PHE A 12 -3.48 -8.64 -2.21
N THR A 13 -3.84 -8.29 -3.42
CA THR A 13 -2.97 -8.44 -4.59
C THR A 13 -2.54 -7.07 -5.09
N ALA A 14 -1.33 -6.98 -5.61
CA ALA A 14 -0.78 -5.78 -6.22
C ALA A 14 -0.41 -6.10 -7.67
N ARG A 15 -1.13 -5.53 -8.63
CA ARG A 15 -0.88 -5.71 -10.06
C ARG A 15 -0.16 -4.48 -10.59
N LEU A 16 1.05 -4.67 -11.14
CA LEU A 16 1.77 -3.59 -11.80
C LEU A 16 1.00 -3.14 -13.05
N VAL A 17 0.59 -1.88 -13.08
CA VAL A 17 -0.13 -1.24 -14.18
C VAL A 17 0.84 -0.48 -15.09
N ASN A 18 1.83 0.19 -14.49
CA ASN A 18 2.79 1.00 -15.22
C ASN A 18 4.13 1.03 -14.47
N SER A 19 5.25 1.01 -15.18
CA SER A 19 6.60 1.16 -14.61
C SER A 19 7.46 2.18 -15.35
N HIS A 20 6.84 3.08 -16.12
CA HIS A 20 7.52 4.10 -16.89
C HIS A 20 7.84 5.35 -16.05
N HIS A 21 8.86 6.12 -16.46
CA HIS A 21 9.23 7.42 -15.87
C HIS A 21 9.71 7.41 -14.41
N GLY A 22 10.30 6.30 -13.94
CA GLY A 22 10.97 6.26 -12.63
C GLY A 22 10.06 5.94 -11.45
N PHE A 23 8.82 5.50 -11.70
CA PHE A 23 7.94 4.95 -10.68
C PHE A 23 7.23 3.69 -11.19
N GLN A 24 6.84 2.84 -10.25
CA GLN A 24 5.97 1.70 -10.42
C GLN A 24 4.60 2.02 -9.84
N ASP A 25 3.58 1.88 -10.67
CA ASP A 25 2.19 2.11 -10.33
C ASP A 25 1.46 0.77 -10.26
N PHE A 26 0.87 0.50 -9.11
CA PHE A 26 0.23 -0.77 -8.77
C PHE A 26 -1.25 -0.56 -8.51
N ASP A 27 -2.09 -1.35 -9.14
CA ASP A 27 -3.50 -1.54 -8.78
C ASP A 27 -3.56 -2.51 -7.60
N ILE A 28 -4.28 -2.14 -6.55
CA ILE A 28 -4.38 -2.90 -5.31
C ILE A 28 -5.80 -3.43 -5.17
N ASP A 29 -5.95 -4.75 -5.14
CA ASP A 29 -7.24 -5.43 -4.97
C ASP A 29 -7.30 -6.22 -3.67
N GLY A 30 -8.44 -6.16 -2.97
CA GLY A 30 -8.66 -6.81 -1.68
C GLY A 30 -8.14 -6.05 -0.45
N HIS A 31 -7.46 -4.91 -0.63
CA HIS A 31 -7.05 -4.06 0.49
C HIS A 31 -8.24 -3.17 0.95
N PRO A 32 -8.50 -3.02 2.27
CA PRO A 32 -9.72 -2.38 2.77
C PRO A 32 -9.83 -0.88 2.44
N VAL A 33 -8.70 -0.20 2.26
CA VAL A 33 -8.61 1.26 2.07
C VAL A 33 -7.94 1.64 0.75
N VAL A 34 -6.70 1.21 0.55
CA VAL A 34 -5.89 1.51 -0.64
C VAL A 34 -6.38 0.77 -1.87
N ARG A 35 -6.51 1.51 -2.98
CA ARG A 35 -6.90 1.00 -4.30
C ARG A 35 -5.77 1.03 -5.31
N ARG A 36 -4.82 1.94 -5.11
CA ARG A 36 -3.67 2.12 -6.01
C ARG A 36 -2.47 2.65 -5.24
N ALA A 37 -1.27 2.22 -5.61
CA ALA A 37 -0.02 2.65 -5.00
C ALA A 37 0.99 3.03 -6.09
N CYS A 38 1.59 4.20 -5.96
CA CYS A 38 2.58 4.73 -6.88
C CYS A 38 3.91 4.90 -6.14
N VAL A 39 4.86 4.01 -6.45
CA VAL A 39 6.12 3.80 -5.75
C VAL A 39 7.28 4.24 -6.65
N PRO A 40 8.08 5.23 -6.27
CA PRO A 40 9.30 5.58 -7.01
C PRO A 40 10.29 4.41 -7.07
N ASN A 41 10.95 4.18 -8.21
CA ASN A 41 11.91 3.09 -8.39
C ASN A 41 13.13 3.22 -7.47
N SER A 42 13.46 4.45 -7.09
CA SER A 42 14.59 4.78 -6.22
C SER A 42 14.20 4.96 -4.75
N ILE A 43 12.98 4.55 -4.35
CA ILE A 43 12.49 4.77 -2.98
C ILE A 43 13.35 4.03 -1.95
N LYS A 44 13.59 4.69 -0.81
CA LYS A 44 14.33 4.14 0.32
C LYS A 44 13.41 3.87 1.50
N LYS A 45 13.83 2.95 2.36
CA LYS A 45 13.10 2.65 3.60
C LYS A 45 12.97 3.92 4.45
N GLY A 46 11.77 4.20 4.92
CA GLY A 46 11.42 5.41 5.67
C GLY A 46 10.88 6.56 4.82
N GLU A 47 11.08 6.53 3.49
CA GLU A 47 10.50 7.53 2.59
C GLU A 47 9.01 7.28 2.35
N HIS A 48 8.31 8.29 1.85
CA HIS A 48 6.89 8.19 1.55
C HIS A 48 6.66 7.93 0.06
N PHE A 49 5.67 7.10 -0.23
CA PHE A 49 5.11 6.93 -1.57
C PHE A 49 3.62 7.25 -1.57
N ASN A 50 3.07 7.45 -2.76
CA ASN A 50 1.68 7.87 -2.89
C ASN A 50 0.76 6.64 -2.89
N VAL A 51 -0.27 6.67 -2.05
CA VAL A 51 -1.39 5.73 -2.09
C VAL A 51 -2.68 6.48 -2.37
N TYR A 52 -3.55 5.85 -3.16
CA TYR A 52 -4.86 6.38 -3.50
C TYR A 52 -5.94 5.50 -2.88
N HIS A 53 -6.94 6.13 -2.28
CA HIS A 53 -8.04 5.49 -1.56
C HIS A 53 -9.33 6.31 -1.70
N GLY A 54 -10.45 5.75 -1.22
CA GLY A 54 -11.76 6.40 -1.37
C GLY A 54 -12.14 6.63 -2.84
N GLU A 55 -12.88 7.69 -3.13
CA GLU A 55 -13.27 8.09 -4.49
C GLU A 55 -12.23 9.00 -5.16
N SER A 56 -11.51 9.82 -4.38
CA SER A 56 -10.50 10.75 -4.90
C SER A 56 -9.47 11.17 -3.84
N SER A 57 -9.15 10.29 -2.89
CA SER A 57 -8.24 10.61 -1.80
C SER A 57 -6.82 10.13 -2.10
N LYS A 58 -5.84 10.95 -1.69
CA LYS A 58 -4.42 10.65 -1.81
C LYS A 58 -3.76 10.79 -0.42
N SER A 59 -2.91 9.84 -0.07
CA SER A 59 -2.12 9.90 1.16
C SER A 59 -0.68 9.42 0.91
N GLY A 60 0.21 9.77 1.83
CA GLY A 60 1.58 9.24 1.86
C GLY A 60 1.66 8.00 2.74
N ALA A 61 2.13 6.88 2.19
CA ALA A 61 2.45 5.68 2.95
C ALA A 61 3.96 5.54 3.10
N VAL A 62 4.42 5.07 4.27
CA VAL A 62 5.85 4.87 4.54
C VAL A 62 6.34 3.60 3.86
N TRP A 63 7.42 3.69 3.08
CA TRP A 63 8.12 2.54 2.54
C TRP A 63 8.87 1.78 3.63
N THR A 64 8.49 0.53 3.88
CA THR A 64 9.10 -0.31 4.91
C THR A 64 10.20 -1.21 4.35
N GLY A 65 10.32 -1.28 3.03
CA GLY A 65 11.21 -2.17 2.27
C GLY A 65 10.46 -2.99 1.22
N THR A 66 9.18 -3.27 1.43
CA THR A 66 8.30 -3.95 0.47
C THR A 66 6.95 -3.25 0.38
N LEU A 67 6.31 -3.29 -0.79
CA LEU A 67 4.96 -2.73 -0.97
C LEU A 67 3.95 -3.41 -0.04
N GLY A 68 4.07 -4.73 0.10
CA GLY A 68 3.18 -5.54 0.95
C GLY A 68 3.17 -5.06 2.41
N ASP A 69 4.35 -4.97 3.02
CA ASP A 69 4.47 -4.56 4.42
C ASP A 69 4.08 -3.10 4.62
N SER A 70 4.39 -2.24 3.65
CA SER A 70 3.99 -0.83 3.67
C SER A 70 2.49 -0.65 3.70
N LEU A 71 1.75 -1.34 2.83
CA LEU A 71 0.29 -1.24 2.77
C LEU A 71 -0.37 -1.86 4.01
N ARG A 72 0.15 -3.00 4.51
CA ARG A 72 -0.30 -3.57 5.78
C ARG A 72 -0.13 -2.61 6.95
N LYS A 73 1.01 -1.91 7.00
CA LYS A 73 1.25 -0.89 8.03
C LYS A 73 0.30 0.29 7.88
N PHE A 74 0.04 0.74 6.65
CA PHE A 74 -0.89 1.84 6.38
C PHE A 74 -2.33 1.52 6.81
N ALA A 75 -2.77 0.27 6.65
CA ALA A 75 -4.10 -0.18 7.08
C ALA A 75 -4.31 -0.25 8.60
N LEU A 76 -3.23 -0.16 9.39
CA LEU A 76 -3.29 -0.15 10.85
C LEU A 76 -3.31 1.28 11.45
N ILE A 77 -3.26 2.30 10.59
CA ILE A 77 -3.35 3.72 10.96
C ILE A 77 -4.82 4.11 10.99
#